data_AF-A0A1M6WXA7-F1
#
_entry.id   AF-A0A1M6WXA7-F1
#
_cell.length_a   1.000
_cell.length_b   1.000
_cell.length_c   1.000
_cell.angle_alpha   90.00
_cell.angle_beta   90.00
_cell.angle_gamma   90.00
#
_symmetry.space_group_name_H-M   'P 1'
#
loop_
_entity.id
_entity.type
_entity.pdbx_description
1 polymer ?
#
loop_
_entity_poly.entity_id
_entity_poly.type
_entity_poly.pdbx_seq_one_letter_code
_entity_poly.pdbx_strand_id
1 'polypeptide(L)'
;MIKTEDLIWQGPFSWIGYEQINESKLIPDIAGIYLFTFEYLDGYILRSVGVTNSMKRRLAQHTREYKKGNYTLLDVEFAKNGLRKELWHGWQYAKEHQDTFLENKDVILKFAEKELISYRLFISEIADRRKRERIEAALLINAYSSKEPWHDLIDGGMALRGRYNYEIPIEVKNVCSHKLYGLPEIIEI
;
A
#
# COMPACT_ATOMS: atom_id res chain seq x y z
N MET A 1 -14.92 28.11 0.27
CA MET A 1 -15.81 26.98 0.62
C MET A 1 -14.98 25.71 0.45
N ILE A 2 -14.83 24.92 1.51
CA ILE A 2 -14.14 23.63 1.44
C ILE A 2 -15.14 22.62 0.88
N LYS A 3 -14.73 21.82 -0.11
CA LYS A 3 -15.57 20.76 -0.65
C LYS A 3 -15.35 19.51 0.19
N THR A 4 -16.42 18.87 0.66
CA THR A 4 -16.34 17.57 1.34
C THR A 4 -16.73 16.45 0.37
N GLU A 5 -15.97 15.36 0.36
CA GLU A 5 -16.22 14.18 -0.47
C GLU A 5 -15.97 12.88 0.33
N ASP A 6 -16.80 11.87 0.11
CA ASP A 6 -16.56 10.53 0.66
C ASP A 6 -15.65 9.72 -0.26
N LEU A 7 -14.64 9.07 0.32
CA LEU A 7 -13.78 8.09 -0.34
C LEU A 7 -14.13 6.68 0.15
N ILE A 8 -14.80 5.91 -0.71
CA ILE A 8 -15.32 4.59 -0.37
C ILE A 8 -14.27 3.51 -0.67
N TRP A 9 -13.78 2.87 0.39
CA TRP A 9 -12.83 1.77 0.29
C TRP A 9 -13.53 0.42 0.16
N GLN A 10 -13.24 -0.28 -0.94
CA GLN A 10 -13.69 -1.64 -1.20
C GLN A 10 -12.59 -2.64 -0.84
N GLY A 11 -12.96 -3.74 -0.18
CA GLY A 11 -12.04 -4.81 0.21
C GLY A 11 -12.54 -5.56 1.45
N PRO A 12 -11.73 -6.47 1.99
CA PRO A 12 -10.40 -6.82 1.51
C PRO A 12 -10.44 -7.66 0.22
N PHE A 13 -9.53 -7.37 -0.72
CA PHE A 13 -9.21 -8.23 -1.85
C PHE A 13 -7.86 -8.93 -1.60
N SER A 14 -7.61 -10.03 -2.30
CA SER A 14 -6.28 -10.63 -2.33
C SER A 14 -5.41 -10.04 -3.40
N TRP A 15 -4.11 -10.26 -3.23
CA TRP A 15 -3.17 -10.14 -4.32
C TRP A 15 -3.53 -11.11 -5.47
N ILE A 16 -3.31 -10.65 -6.72
CA ILE A 16 -3.68 -11.42 -7.91
C ILE A 16 -2.94 -12.75 -7.94
N GLY A 17 -3.70 -13.85 -8.09
CA GLY A 17 -3.20 -15.22 -8.10
C GLY A 17 -3.34 -15.95 -6.77
N TYR A 18 -3.75 -15.26 -5.70
CA TYR A 18 -3.91 -15.82 -4.35
C TYR A 18 -5.35 -15.76 -3.84
N GLU A 19 -6.32 -15.50 -4.73
CA GLU A 19 -7.73 -15.36 -4.37
C GLU A 19 -8.32 -16.64 -3.79
N GLN A 20 -7.91 -17.81 -4.28
CA GLN A 20 -8.36 -19.11 -3.76
C GLN A 20 -7.82 -19.39 -2.36
N ILE A 21 -6.56 -19.01 -2.10
CA ILE A 21 -5.92 -19.22 -0.79
C ILE A 21 -6.59 -18.38 0.31
N ASN A 22 -7.01 -17.17 -0.06
CA ASN A 22 -7.58 -16.20 0.86
C ASN A 22 -9.11 -16.12 0.77
N GLU A 23 -9.75 -17.01 -0.01
CA GLU A 23 -11.21 -17.06 -0.23
C GLU A 23 -11.83 -15.69 -0.60
N SER A 24 -11.11 -14.91 -1.40
CA SER A 24 -11.48 -13.52 -1.71
C SER A 24 -12.04 -13.36 -3.11
N LYS A 25 -12.82 -12.30 -3.35
CA LYS A 25 -13.24 -11.92 -4.69
C LYS A 25 -12.06 -11.42 -5.54
N LEU A 26 -12.20 -11.53 -6.85
CA LEU A 26 -11.26 -10.93 -7.80
C LEU A 26 -11.28 -9.40 -7.67
N ILE A 27 -10.08 -8.81 -7.70
CA ILE A 27 -9.94 -7.35 -7.72
C ILE A 27 -10.41 -6.78 -9.08
N PRO A 28 -11.31 -5.78 -9.09
CA PRO A 28 -11.74 -5.14 -10.33
C PRO A 28 -10.59 -4.36 -10.97
N ASP A 29 -10.58 -4.31 -12.31
CA ASP A 29 -9.56 -3.54 -13.04
C ASP A 29 -10.03 -2.10 -13.27
N ILE A 30 -9.70 -1.23 -12.33
CA ILE A 30 -10.15 0.16 -12.31
C ILE A 30 -8.98 1.15 -12.18
N ALA A 31 -9.26 2.41 -12.48
CA ALA A 31 -8.36 3.52 -12.24
C ALA A 31 -8.66 4.12 -10.85
N GLY A 32 -7.66 4.22 -9.99
CA GLY A 32 -7.93 4.49 -8.57
C GLY A 32 -6.73 4.48 -7.66
N ILE A 33 -7.01 4.45 -6.37
CA ILE A 33 -6.04 4.36 -5.28
C ILE A 33 -6.16 2.98 -4.66
N TYR A 34 -5.04 2.42 -4.21
CA TYR A 34 -4.99 1.16 -3.49
C TYR A 34 -4.18 1.29 -2.20
N LEU A 35 -4.54 0.47 -1.22
CA LEU A 35 -3.80 0.25 0.01
C LEU A 35 -3.32 -1.20 0.02
N PHE A 36 -2.06 -1.40 0.39
CA PHE A 36 -1.58 -2.70 0.84
C PHE A 36 -1.67 -2.71 2.35
N THR A 37 -2.30 -3.73 2.90
CA THR A 37 -2.48 -3.87 4.34
C THR A 37 -2.20 -5.29 4.80
N PHE A 38 -1.90 -5.45 6.08
CA PHE A 38 -1.89 -6.76 6.74
C PHE A 38 -3.07 -6.85 7.71
N GLU A 39 -3.57 -8.06 7.96
CA GLU A 39 -4.47 -8.31 9.10
C GLU A 39 -3.78 -7.85 10.40
N TYR A 40 -4.51 -7.10 11.22
CA TYR A 40 -3.99 -6.50 12.44
C TYR A 40 -5.11 -6.22 13.43
N LEU A 41 -5.01 -6.80 14.64
CA LEU A 41 -6.02 -6.69 15.69
C LEU A 41 -7.43 -7.04 15.17
N ASP A 42 -8.37 -6.10 15.26
CA ASP A 42 -9.77 -6.20 14.80
C ASP A 42 -9.98 -5.63 13.38
N GLY A 43 -8.89 -5.40 12.62
CA GLY A 43 -8.94 -4.82 11.29
C GLY A 43 -7.68 -5.08 10.47
N TYR A 44 -7.20 -4.03 9.80
CA TYR A 44 -6.03 -4.10 8.93
C TYR A 44 -5.11 -2.91 9.13
N ILE A 45 -3.80 -3.10 8.94
CA ILE A 45 -2.78 -2.07 9.14
C ILE A 45 -2.10 -1.70 7.84
N LEU A 46 -1.91 -0.39 7.63
CA LEU A 46 -1.36 0.16 6.41
C LEU A 46 0.12 -0.20 6.23
N ARG A 47 0.46 -0.76 5.06
CA ARG A 47 1.84 -1.05 4.63
C ARG A 47 2.28 -0.19 3.45
N SER A 48 1.37 0.13 2.54
CA SER A 48 1.66 0.96 1.37
C SER A 48 0.40 1.60 0.81
N VAL A 49 0.56 2.76 0.19
CA VAL A 49 -0.47 3.48 -0.57
C VAL A 49 0.06 3.66 -1.97
N GLY A 50 -0.80 3.50 -2.98
CA GLY A 50 -0.41 3.85 -4.34
C GLY A 50 -1.57 4.20 -5.25
N VAL A 51 -1.24 4.81 -6.39
CA VAL A 51 -2.23 5.17 -7.42
C VAL A 51 -2.00 4.46 -8.75
N THR A 52 -3.06 4.28 -9.53
CA THR A 52 -2.96 3.63 -10.84
C THR A 52 -4.08 4.01 -11.82
N ASN A 53 -3.84 3.77 -13.11
CA ASN A 53 -4.86 3.77 -14.16
C ASN A 53 -5.49 2.38 -14.39
N SER A 54 -4.89 1.32 -13.84
CA SER A 54 -5.37 -0.06 -13.91
C SER A 54 -4.81 -0.84 -12.71
N MET A 55 -5.70 -1.37 -11.88
CA MET A 55 -5.32 -2.20 -10.72
C MET A 55 -4.59 -3.46 -11.18
N LYS A 56 -5.11 -4.16 -12.19
CA LYS A 56 -4.51 -5.43 -12.63
C LYS A 56 -3.11 -5.23 -13.19
N ARG A 57 -2.93 -4.23 -14.06
CA ARG A 57 -1.60 -3.93 -14.62
C ARG A 57 -0.61 -3.51 -13.53
N ARG A 58 -1.05 -2.73 -12.55
CA ARG A 58 -0.19 -2.25 -11.46
C ARG A 58 0.22 -3.36 -10.52
N LEU A 59 -0.71 -4.22 -10.10
CA LEU A 59 -0.40 -5.35 -9.23
C LEU A 59 0.52 -6.36 -9.95
N ALA A 60 0.28 -6.62 -11.24
CA ALA A 60 1.20 -7.45 -12.04
C ALA A 60 2.60 -6.82 -12.14
N GLN A 61 2.71 -5.49 -12.23
CA GLN A 61 4.00 -4.80 -12.16
C GLN A 61 4.65 -5.01 -10.79
N HIS A 62 3.91 -4.78 -9.71
CA HIS A 62 4.44 -5.01 -8.37
C HIS A 62 4.94 -6.43 -8.17
N THR A 63 4.19 -7.45 -8.61
CA THR A 63 4.63 -8.85 -8.58
C THR A 63 5.98 -9.03 -9.28
N ARG A 64 6.19 -8.41 -10.44
CA ARG A 64 7.47 -8.50 -11.16
C ARG A 64 8.60 -7.84 -10.39
N GLU A 65 8.35 -6.70 -9.75
CA GLU A 65 9.37 -5.98 -8.99
C GLU A 65 9.73 -6.71 -7.68
N TYR A 66 8.75 -7.31 -6.98
CA TYR A 66 9.03 -8.25 -5.89
C TYR A 66 9.88 -9.44 -6.35
N LYS A 67 9.55 -10.04 -7.49
CA LYS A 67 10.31 -11.18 -8.05
C LYS A 67 11.72 -10.82 -8.54
N LYS A 68 12.02 -9.52 -8.71
CA LYS A 68 13.37 -9.01 -9.01
C LYS A 68 14.15 -8.63 -7.75
N GLY A 69 13.54 -8.70 -6.57
CA GLY A 69 14.15 -8.23 -5.33
C GLY A 69 14.17 -6.70 -5.21
N ASN A 70 13.41 -5.96 -6.01
CA ASN A 70 13.47 -4.50 -6.00
C ASN A 70 12.70 -3.85 -4.84
N TYR A 71 11.88 -4.60 -4.11
CA TYR A 71 11.12 -4.10 -2.97
C TYR A 71 11.60 -4.69 -1.66
N THR A 72 11.47 -3.88 -0.61
CA THR A 72 11.74 -4.32 0.76
C THR A 72 10.73 -5.39 1.14
N LEU A 73 11.23 -6.48 1.73
CA LEU A 73 10.43 -7.56 2.27
C LEU A 73 10.43 -7.48 3.79
N LEU A 74 9.25 -7.62 4.39
CA LEU A 74 9.07 -7.65 5.83
C LEU A 74 8.80 -9.06 6.33
N ASP A 75 9.22 -9.34 7.55
CA ASP A 75 8.76 -10.50 8.29
C ASP A 75 7.28 -10.31 8.62
N VAL A 76 6.43 -11.05 7.89
CA VAL A 76 4.97 -10.96 7.96
C VAL A 76 4.45 -11.12 9.39
N GLU A 77 5.06 -11.99 10.21
CA GLU A 77 4.58 -12.21 11.57
C GLU A 77 4.80 -10.96 12.44
N PHE A 78 5.90 -10.25 12.23
CA PHE A 78 6.17 -8.99 12.91
C PHE A 78 5.27 -7.87 12.35
N ALA A 79 5.11 -7.80 11.03
CA ALA A 79 4.28 -6.78 10.38
C ALA A 79 2.80 -6.87 10.80
N LYS A 80 2.25 -8.09 10.95
CA LYS A 80 0.91 -8.34 11.51
C LYS A 80 0.75 -7.95 12.98
N ASN A 81 1.85 -7.61 13.66
CA ASN A 81 1.85 -7.07 15.02
C ASN A 81 2.25 -5.58 15.05
N GLY A 82 2.30 -4.92 13.89
CA GLY A 82 2.65 -3.50 13.82
C GLY A 82 4.14 -3.22 13.98
N LEU A 83 5.00 -4.21 13.80
CA LEU A 83 6.45 -4.09 13.99
C LEU A 83 7.20 -4.26 12.66
N ARG A 84 8.08 -3.33 12.33
CA ARG A 84 8.96 -3.47 11.18
C ARG A 84 10.13 -4.41 11.51
N LYS A 85 10.25 -5.47 10.72
CA LYS A 85 11.44 -6.32 10.68
C LYS A 85 11.72 -6.69 9.23
N GLU A 86 12.80 -6.16 8.68
CA GLU A 86 13.16 -6.40 7.29
C GLU A 86 13.86 -7.76 7.13
N LEU A 87 13.42 -8.54 6.14
CA LEU A 87 14.08 -9.77 5.70
C LEU A 87 14.97 -9.53 4.48
N TRP A 88 14.65 -8.49 3.71
CA TRP A 88 15.40 -8.05 2.55
C TRP A 88 15.15 -6.55 2.34
N HIS A 89 16.22 -5.78 2.16
CA HIS A 89 16.11 -4.35 1.91
C HIS A 89 16.05 -4.07 0.40
N GLY A 90 15.02 -3.34 -0.06
CA GLY A 90 14.76 -3.10 -1.48
C GLY A 90 15.41 -1.84 -2.05
N TRP A 91 14.74 -1.26 -3.05
CA TRP A 91 15.01 0.07 -3.58
C TRP A 91 16.43 0.27 -4.10
N GLN A 92 17.10 1.34 -3.67
CA GLN A 92 18.45 1.67 -4.13
C GLN A 92 19.47 0.62 -3.68
N TYR A 93 19.32 0.09 -2.46
CA TYR A 93 20.19 -0.96 -1.96
C TYR A 93 20.13 -2.21 -2.84
N ALA A 94 18.92 -2.68 -3.18
CA ALA A 94 18.77 -3.87 -4.04
C ALA A 94 19.41 -3.70 -5.42
N LYS A 95 19.44 -2.47 -5.97
CA LYS A 95 20.13 -2.19 -7.24
C LYS A 95 21.65 -2.30 -7.10
N GLU A 96 22.19 -1.91 -5.95
CA GLU A 96 23.63 -1.94 -5.66
C GLU A 96 24.11 -3.32 -5.20
N HIS A 97 23.21 -4.20 -4.75
CA HIS A 97 23.50 -5.52 -4.17
C HIS A 97 22.77 -6.66 -4.92
N GLN A 98 22.79 -6.61 -6.26
CA GLN A 98 22.14 -7.63 -7.10
C GLN A 98 22.77 -9.02 -6.94
N ASP A 99 24.07 -9.09 -6.69
CA ASP A 99 24.80 -10.32 -6.36
C ASP A 99 24.22 -11.00 -5.12
N THR A 100 24.00 -10.24 -4.04
CA THR A 100 23.41 -10.74 -2.79
C THR A 100 22.00 -11.28 -3.05
N PHE A 101 21.20 -10.59 -3.87
CA PHE A 101 19.89 -11.09 -4.28
C PHE A 101 19.99 -12.41 -5.05
N LEU A 102 20.91 -12.53 -6.01
CA LEU A 102 21.07 -13.72 -6.82
C LEU A 102 21.55 -14.93 -6.00
N GLU A 103 22.48 -14.72 -5.07
CA GLU A 103 22.97 -15.76 -4.15
C GLU A 103 21.87 -16.27 -3.21
N ASN A 104 20.95 -15.40 -2.78
CA ASN A 104 19.89 -15.72 -1.83
C ASN A 104 18.50 -15.83 -2.47
N LYS A 105 18.44 -15.92 -3.80
CA LYS A 105 17.22 -15.72 -4.59
C LYS A 105 16.07 -16.59 -4.14
N ASP A 106 16.31 -17.88 -3.94
CA ASP A 106 15.25 -18.83 -3.58
C ASP A 106 14.63 -18.52 -2.21
N VAL A 107 15.44 -18.02 -1.27
CA VAL A 107 14.97 -17.63 0.07
C VAL A 107 14.20 -16.31 0.00
N ILE A 108 14.73 -15.32 -0.71
CA ILE A 108 14.08 -14.01 -0.89
C ILE A 108 12.74 -14.17 -1.63
N LEU A 109 12.66 -15.02 -2.65
CA LEU A 109 11.41 -15.27 -3.36
C LEU A 109 10.36 -15.97 -2.49
N LYS A 110 10.77 -16.85 -1.57
CA LYS A 110 9.86 -17.44 -0.58
C LYS A 110 9.32 -16.38 0.38
N PHE A 111 10.15 -15.45 0.83
CA PHE A 111 9.70 -14.32 1.66
C PHE A 111 8.73 -13.42 0.88
N ALA A 112 9.03 -13.11 -0.38
CA ALA A 112 8.16 -12.31 -1.23
C ALA A 112 6.80 -12.99 -1.41
N GLU A 113 6.77 -14.30 -1.69
CA GLU A 113 5.52 -15.04 -1.80
C GLU A 113 4.71 -15.03 -0.50
N LYS A 114 5.36 -15.26 0.65
CA LYS A 114 4.70 -15.20 1.96
C LYS A 114 4.06 -13.83 2.19
N GLU A 115 4.76 -12.74 1.87
CA GLU A 115 4.25 -11.39 2.02
C GLU A 115 3.09 -11.09 1.05
N LEU A 116 3.21 -11.47 -0.22
CA LEU A 116 2.16 -11.28 -1.23
C LEU A 116 0.85 -12.02 -0.88
N ILE A 117 0.95 -13.25 -0.38
CA ILE A 117 -0.23 -14.02 0.10
C ILE A 117 -0.91 -13.32 1.27
N SER A 118 -0.10 -12.71 2.15
CA SER A 118 -0.55 -12.11 3.40
C SER A 118 -1.18 -10.72 3.22
N TYR A 119 -0.98 -10.09 2.06
CA TYR A 119 -1.61 -8.82 1.78
C TYR A 119 -3.13 -8.90 1.70
N ARG A 120 -3.76 -7.84 2.20
CA ARG A 120 -5.17 -7.53 2.04
C ARG A 120 -5.25 -6.17 1.38
N LEU A 121 -5.86 -6.13 0.21
CA LEU A 121 -5.90 -4.96 -0.64
C LEU A 121 -7.22 -4.23 -0.45
N PHE A 122 -7.14 -2.91 -0.29
CA PHE A 122 -8.30 -2.03 -0.33
C PHE A 122 -8.15 -1.07 -1.50
N ILE A 123 -9.23 -0.80 -2.21
CA ILE A 123 -9.20 0.08 -3.39
C ILE A 123 -10.34 1.08 -3.36
N SER A 124 -10.15 2.22 -4.01
CA SER A 124 -11.21 3.16 -4.34
C SER A 124 -11.05 3.64 -5.77
N GLU A 125 -12.16 3.66 -6.52
CA GLU A 125 -12.19 4.19 -7.88
C GLU A 125 -12.13 5.72 -7.86
N ILE A 126 -11.19 6.28 -8.61
CA ILE A 126 -11.08 7.72 -8.83
C ILE A 126 -10.56 7.94 -10.24
N ALA A 127 -11.42 8.45 -11.12
CA ALA A 127 -11.05 8.74 -12.50
C ALA A 127 -10.03 9.89 -12.60
N ASP A 128 -10.18 10.92 -11.76
CA ASP A 128 -9.31 12.09 -11.76
C ASP A 128 -7.90 11.75 -11.25
N ARG A 129 -6.92 11.82 -12.16
CA ARG A 129 -5.51 11.53 -11.83
C ARG A 129 -4.94 12.46 -10.78
N ARG A 130 -5.23 13.77 -10.85
CA ARG A 130 -4.64 14.75 -9.95
C ARG A 130 -5.16 14.56 -8.53
N LYS A 131 -6.46 14.28 -8.40
CA LYS A 131 -7.08 13.93 -7.12
C LYS A 131 -6.43 12.69 -6.50
N ARG A 132 -6.15 11.65 -7.30
CA ARG A 132 -5.42 10.47 -6.80
C ARG A 132 -4.04 10.81 -6.24
N GLU A 133 -3.25 11.58 -6.99
CA GLU A 133 -1.91 12.00 -6.56
C GLU A 133 -1.95 12.80 -5.25
N ARG A 134 -2.96 13.68 -5.09
CA ARG A 134 -3.17 14.46 -3.87
C ARG A 134 -3.55 13.57 -2.67
N ILE A 135 -4.44 12.60 -2.87
CA ILE A 135 -4.83 11.66 -1.80
C ILE A 135 -3.65 10.77 -1.39
N GLU A 136 -2.91 10.18 -2.33
CA GLU A 136 -1.72 9.38 -2.03
C GLU A 136 -0.71 10.16 -1.21
N ALA A 137 -0.42 11.40 -1.63
CA ALA A 137 0.48 12.28 -0.90
C ALA A 137 -0.03 12.58 0.51
N ALA A 138 -1.30 12.95 0.65
CA ALA A 138 -1.88 13.29 1.95
C ALA A 138 -1.85 12.09 2.92
N LEU A 139 -2.27 10.90 2.45
CA LEU A 139 -2.27 9.68 3.25
C LEU A 139 -0.86 9.30 3.71
N LEU A 140 0.13 9.34 2.82
CA LEU A 140 1.51 9.01 3.17
C LEU A 140 2.14 10.06 4.10
N ILE A 141 1.89 11.35 3.88
CA ILE A 141 2.37 12.41 4.79
C ILE A 141 1.75 12.25 6.19
N ASN A 142 0.45 11.94 6.26
CA ASN A 142 -0.23 11.68 7.53
C ASN A 142 0.41 10.48 8.25
N ALA A 143 0.65 9.39 7.52
CA ALA A 143 1.29 8.21 8.08
C ALA A 143 2.73 8.46 8.54
N TYR A 144 3.54 9.18 7.76
CA TYR A 144 4.91 9.55 8.15
C TYR A 144 4.96 10.48 9.37
N SER A 145 3.90 11.25 9.61
CA SER A 145 3.79 12.15 10.76
C SER A 145 3.21 11.46 12.00
N SER A 146 2.77 10.21 11.87
CA SER A 146 2.21 9.42 12.97
C SER A 146 3.28 9.09 14.01
N LYS A 147 2.87 9.03 15.27
CA LYS A 147 3.70 8.56 16.39
C LYS A 147 3.32 7.14 16.83
N GLU A 148 2.38 6.53 16.13
CA GLU A 148 1.92 5.18 16.43
C GLU A 148 3.02 4.15 16.11
N PRO A 149 3.18 3.08 16.89
CA PRO A 149 4.28 2.12 16.73
C PRO A 149 4.42 1.53 15.32
N TRP A 150 3.32 1.45 14.56
CA TRP A 150 3.28 0.88 13.22
C TRP A 150 3.69 1.84 12.10
N HIS A 151 3.96 3.12 12.41
CA HIS A 151 4.23 4.14 11.38
C HIS A 151 5.44 3.79 10.50
N ASP A 152 6.37 2.98 11.02
CA ASP A 152 7.60 2.55 10.36
C ASP A 152 7.38 1.38 9.38
N LEU A 153 6.20 0.75 9.36
CA LEU A 153 5.87 -0.29 8.37
C LEU A 153 5.87 0.27 6.95
N ILE A 154 5.52 1.53 6.79
CA ILE A 154 5.43 2.17 5.48
C ILE A 154 6.82 2.62 5.04
N ASP A 155 7.22 2.23 3.83
CA ASP A 155 8.52 2.64 3.30
C ASP A 155 8.57 4.16 3.06
N GLY A 156 9.63 4.80 3.53
CA GLY A 156 9.90 6.21 3.28
C GLY A 156 10.52 6.49 1.90
N GLY A 157 10.65 7.77 1.55
CA GLY A 157 11.40 8.20 0.36
C GLY A 157 10.61 8.23 -0.96
N MET A 158 9.28 8.06 -0.91
CA MET A 158 8.43 8.18 -2.09
C MET A 158 8.35 9.63 -2.59
N ALA A 159 8.36 9.82 -3.92
CA ALA A 159 8.19 11.13 -4.54
C ALA A 159 6.70 11.53 -4.57
N LEU A 160 6.24 12.22 -3.53
CA LEU A 160 4.83 12.60 -3.34
C LEU A 160 4.47 13.90 -4.06
N ARG A 161 3.24 13.96 -4.58
CA ARG A 161 2.70 15.14 -5.29
C ARG A 161 1.48 15.71 -4.57
N GLY A 162 1.72 16.31 -3.41
CA GLY A 162 0.69 16.98 -2.60
C GLY A 162 0.05 18.19 -3.28
N ARG A 163 -0.91 18.82 -2.59
CA ARG A 163 -1.68 19.99 -3.06
C ARG A 163 -0.78 21.17 -3.44
N TYR A 164 -1.11 21.85 -4.53
CA TYR A 164 -0.54 23.15 -4.88
C TYR A 164 -1.35 24.29 -4.23
N ASN A 165 -0.71 25.43 -3.95
CA ASN A 165 -1.36 26.56 -3.26
C ASN A 165 -2.57 27.15 -4.01
N TYR A 166 -2.68 26.95 -5.32
CA TYR A 166 -3.82 27.40 -6.13
C TYR A 166 -4.96 26.37 -6.23
N GLU A 167 -4.74 25.14 -5.75
CA GLU A 167 -5.77 24.10 -5.74
C GLU A 167 -6.68 24.27 -4.52
N ILE A 168 -7.99 24.24 -4.78
CA ILE A 168 -9.01 24.29 -3.74
C ILE A 168 -8.85 23.05 -2.82
N PRO A 169 -8.78 23.23 -1.49
CA PRO A 169 -8.73 22.10 -0.56
C PRO A 169 -10.01 21.28 -0.63
N ILE A 170 -9.86 19.97 -0.59
CA ILE A 170 -10.97 19.02 -0.50
C ILE A 170 -10.81 18.26 0.80
N GLU A 171 -11.85 18.25 1.62
CA GLU A 171 -11.94 17.39 2.79
C GLU A 171 -12.45 16.03 2.34
N VAL A 172 -11.63 15.00 2.51
CA VAL A 172 -11.97 13.63 2.13
C VAL A 172 -12.26 12.83 3.39
N LYS A 173 -13.46 12.23 3.45
CA LYS A 173 -13.84 11.30 4.50
C LYS A 173 -13.59 9.87 4.05
N ASN A 174 -12.74 9.14 4.76
CA ASN A 174 -12.48 7.74 4.48
C ASN A 174 -13.62 6.88 5.03
N VAL A 175 -14.30 6.16 4.14
CA VAL A 175 -15.42 5.28 4.50
C VAL A 175 -15.05 3.85 4.13
N CYS A 176 -15.00 2.97 5.13
CA CYS A 176 -14.77 1.54 4.94
C CYS A 176 -15.65 0.75 5.91
N SER A 177 -16.08 -0.44 5.49
CA SER A 177 -16.77 -1.39 6.39
C SER A 177 -15.83 -2.07 7.38
N HIS A 178 -14.51 -1.89 7.22
CA HIS A 178 -13.48 -2.47 8.07
C HIS A 178 -12.65 -1.36 8.70
N LYS A 179 -12.08 -1.65 9.86
CA LYS A 179 -11.13 -0.77 10.52
C LYS A 179 -9.78 -0.82 9.81
N LEU A 180 -9.28 0.35 9.42
CA LEU A 180 -8.00 0.50 8.74
C LEU A 180 -7.06 1.36 9.60
N TYR A 181 -6.15 0.71 10.30
CA TYR A 181 -5.10 1.35 11.07
C TYR A 181 -4.12 2.06 10.14
N GLY A 182 -3.89 3.35 10.43
CA GLY A 182 -3.09 4.24 9.59
C GLY A 182 -3.86 4.93 8.46
N LEU A 183 -5.18 4.77 8.43
CA LEU A 183 -6.06 5.59 7.60
C LEU A 183 -6.84 6.57 8.49
N PRO A 184 -6.63 7.89 8.37
CA PRO A 184 -7.39 8.87 9.16
C PRO A 184 -8.86 8.89 8.74
N GLU A 185 -9.78 9.18 9.66
CA GLU A 185 -11.21 9.29 9.33
C GLU A 185 -11.46 10.39 8.29
N ILE A 186 -10.78 11.52 8.44
CA ILE A 186 -10.88 12.69 7.56
C ILE A 186 -9.48 13.19 7.23
N ILE A 187 -9.26 13.58 5.98
CA ILE A 187 -8.00 14.18 5.53
C ILE A 187 -8.24 15.30 4.52
N GLU A 188 -7.50 16.40 4.64
CA GLU A 188 -7.48 17.44 3.60
C GLU A 188 -6.49 17.04 2.49
N ILE A 189 -6.93 17.17 1.23
CA ILE A 189 -6.11 16.96 0.04
C ILE A 189 -6.04 18.20 -0.83
#